data_AF-A0A961FA10-F1
#
_entry.id   AF-A0A961FA10-F1
#
_cell.length_a   1.000
_cell.length_b   1.000
_cell.length_c   1.000
_cell.angle_alpha   90.00
_cell.angle_beta   90.00
_cell.angle_gamma   90.00
#
_symmetry.space_group_name_H-M   'P 1'
#
loop_
_entity.id
_entity.type
_entity.pdbx_description
1 polymer ?
#
loop_
_entity_poly.entity_id
_entity_poly.type
_entity_poly.pdbx_seq_one_letter_code
_entity_poly.pdbx_strand_id
1 'polypeptide(L)' 'MTTENLSVTADLLAKQIAVASSSGRLKLQPKLSRVLEKLAAEGQPVPGRLRRLDAVLIDEVIEARFDNMPV' A
#
# COMPACT_ATOMS: atom_id res chain seq x y z
N MET A 1 -17.11 -2.87 -9.98
CA MET A 1 -16.73 -2.00 -8.85
C MET A 1 -16.52 -0.61 -9.41
N THR A 2 -17.31 0.37 -8.98
CA THR A 2 -17.17 1.77 -9.39
C THR A 2 -15.89 2.39 -8.83
N THR A 3 -15.29 3.33 -9.58
CA THR A 3 -14.12 4.15 -9.24
C THR A 3 -14.15 4.70 -7.81
N GLU A 4 -15.32 5.12 -7.34
CA GLU A 4 -15.54 5.65 -5.98
C GLU A 4 -15.17 4.64 -4.88
N ASN A 5 -15.39 3.35 -5.13
CA ASN A 5 -15.03 2.29 -4.19
C ASN A 5 -13.50 2.12 -4.08
N LEU A 6 -12.72 2.43 -5.12
CA LEU A 6 -11.26 2.26 -5.08
C LEU A 6 -10.60 3.30 -4.18
N SER A 7 -11.04 4.55 -4.23
CA SER A 7 -10.54 5.59 -3.33
C SER A 7 -10.86 5.26 -1.87
N VAL A 8 -12.10 4.83 -1.59
CA VAL A 8 -12.51 4.39 -0.25
C VAL A 8 -11.69 3.17 0.22
N THR A 9 -11.47 2.20 -0.67
CA THR A 9 -10.65 1.02 -0.38
C THR A 9 -9.21 1.40 -0.07
N ALA A 10 -8.63 2.34 -0.82
CA ALA A 10 -7.27 2.81 -0.60
C ALA A 10 -7.12 3.50 0.77
N ASP A 11 -8.10 4.32 1.16
CA ASP A 11 -8.10 4.97 2.48
C ASP A 11 -8.32 3.97 3.63
N LEU A 12 -9.16 2.95 3.44
CA LEU A 12 -9.33 1.88 4.43
C LEU A 12 -8.04 1.05 4.58
N LEU A 13 -7.35 0.75 3.48
CA LEU A 13 -6.06 0.08 3.51
C LEU A 13 -5.02 0.94 4.24
N ALA A 14 -4.97 2.25 3.97
CA ALA A 14 -4.06 3.16 4.65
C ALA A 14 -4.30 3.21 6.17
N LYS A 15 -5.56 3.23 6.60
CA LYS A 15 -5.92 3.14 8.03
C LYS A 15 -5.49 1.82 8.66
N GLN A 16 -5.68 0.70 7.96
CA GLN A 16 -5.23 -0.61 8.42
C GLN A 16 -3.70 -0.68 8.52
N ILE A 17 -2.98 -0.12 7.56
CA ILE A 17 -1.52 -0.04 7.55
C ILE A 17 -1.02 0.79 8.74
N ALA A 18 -1.68 1.90 9.06
CA ALA A 18 -1.30 2.77 10.17
C ALA A 18 -1.35 2.05 11.52
N VAL A 19 -2.30 1.12 11.72
CA VAL A 19 -2.42 0.33 12.95
C VAL A 19 -1.80 -1.07 12.85
N ALA A 20 -1.33 -1.47 11.67
CA ALA A 20 -0.72 -2.78 11.46
C ALA A 20 0.72 -2.81 11.96
N SER A 21 1.10 -3.95 12.53
CA SER A 21 2.50 -4.30 12.78
C SER A 21 3.27 -4.49 11.47
N SER A 22 4.61 -4.51 11.54
CA SER A 22 5.49 -4.67 10.37
C SER A 22 5.05 -5.84 9.49
N SER A 23 4.81 -7.02 10.05
CA SER A 23 4.31 -8.19 9.30
C SER A 23 2.94 -7.99 8.65
N GLY A 24 2.07 -7.19 9.26
CA GLY A 24 0.78 -6.80 8.68
C GLY A 24 0.96 -5.85 7.50
N ARG A 25 1.85 -4.86 7.65
CA ARG A 25 2.23 -3.92 6.59
C ARG A 25 2.79 -4.64 5.36
N LEU A 26 3.64 -5.65 5.54
CA LEU A 26 4.15 -6.49 4.45
C LEU A 26 3.05 -7.15 3.61
N LYS A 27 1.96 -7.56 4.26
CA LYS A 27 0.80 -8.18 3.58
C LYS A 27 -0.13 -7.16 2.93
N LEU A 28 -0.14 -5.93 3.44
CA LEU A 28 -1.03 -4.85 2.99
C LEU A 28 -0.39 -3.99 1.88
N GLN A 29 0.93 -3.84 1.85
CA GLN A 29 1.67 -3.10 0.83
C GLN A 29 1.28 -3.51 -0.61
N PRO A 30 1.35 -4.80 -1.01
CA PRO A 30 1.00 -5.18 -2.38
C PRO A 30 -0.49 -4.98 -2.70
N LYS A 31 -1.36 -4.93 -1.68
CA LYS A 31 -2.78 -4.61 -1.86
C LYS A 31 -2.98 -3.12 -2.10
N LEU A 32 -2.29 -2.26 -1.35
CA LEU A 32 -2.33 -0.81 -1.54
C LEU A 32 -1.80 -0.44 -2.92
N SER A 33 -0.62 -0.94 -3.28
CA SER A 33 0.01 -0.71 -4.58
C SER A 33 -0.93 -1.03 -5.76
N ARG A 34 -1.59 -2.21 -5.76
CA ARG A 34 -2.57 -2.58 -6.79
C ARG A 34 -3.77 -1.63 -6.88
N VAL A 35 -4.26 -1.14 -5.74
CA VAL A 35 -5.38 -0.19 -5.73
C VAL A 35 -4.94 1.16 -6.30
N LEU A 36 -3.72 1.61 -6.00
CA LEU A 36 -3.14 2.84 -6.55
C LEU A 36 -2.88 2.74 -8.06
N GLU A 37 -2.35 1.60 -8.52
CA GLU A 37 -2.19 1.32 -9.96
C GLU A 37 -3.53 1.34 -10.67
N LYS A 38 -4.57 0.74 -10.07
CA LYS A 38 -5.91 0.73 -10.66
C LYS A 38 -6.54 2.12 -10.70
N LEU A 39 -6.37 2.92 -9.65
CA LEU A 39 -6.78 4.34 -9.66
C LEU A 39 -6.08 5.09 -10.80
N ALA A 40 -4.77 4.91 -10.97
CA ALA A 40 -4.03 5.53 -12.06
C ALA A 40 -4.49 5.05 -13.44
N ALA A 41 -4.73 3.74 -13.60
CA ALA A 41 -5.21 3.14 -14.85
C ALA A 41 -6.62 3.61 -15.23
N GLU A 42 -7.47 3.88 -14.24
CA GLU A 42 -8.81 4.46 -14.43
C GLU A 42 -8.78 5.99 -14.62
N GLY A 43 -7.59 6.60 -14.72
CA GLY A 43 -7.41 8.05 -14.90
C GLY A 43 -7.76 8.87 -13.66
N GLN A 44 -7.90 8.24 -12.50
CA GLN A 44 -8.24 8.90 -11.24
C GLN A 44 -6.99 9.50 -10.58
N PRO A 45 -7.15 10.67 -9.91
CA PRO A 45 -6.05 11.28 -9.19
C PRO A 45 -5.65 10.41 -8.01
N VAL A 46 -4.43 9.88 -8.05
CA VAL A 46 -3.84 9.16 -6.91
C VAL A 46 -3.42 10.18 -5.84
N PRO A 47 -3.97 10.11 -4.60
CA PRO A 47 -3.59 11.03 -3.54
C PRO A 47 -2.10 10.91 -3.21
N GLY A 48 -1.38 12.04 -3.22
CA GLY A 48 0.07 12.05 -2.94
C GLY A 48 0.43 11.49 -1.56
N ARG A 49 -0.48 11.56 -0.58
CA ARG A 49 -0.33 10.90 0.73
C ARG A 49 -0.18 9.38 0.60
N LEU A 50 -0.99 8.75 -0.27
CA LEU A 50 -1.01 7.29 -0.42
C LEU A 50 0.17 6.80 -1.24
N ARG A 51 0.58 7.56 -2.26
CA ARG A 51 1.80 7.27 -3.02
C ARG A 51 3.04 7.31 -2.11
N ARG A 52 3.12 8.30 -1.21
CA ARG A 52 4.20 8.37 -0.21
C ARG A 52 4.15 7.20 0.77
N LEU A 53 2.95 6.84 1.24
CA LEU A 53 2.78 5.68 2.11
C LEU A 53 3.25 4.39 1.42
N ASP A 54 2.87 4.16 0.16
CA ASP A 54 3.30 2.97 -0.59
C ASP A 54 4.82 2.92 -0.78
N ALA A 55 5.46 4.05 -1.08
CA ALA A 55 6.92 4.13 -1.18
C ALA A 55 7.61 3.74 0.15
N VAL A 56 7.16 4.29 1.28
CA VAL A 56 7.70 3.93 2.61
C VAL A 56 7.52 2.44 2.90
N LEU A 57 6.36 1.87 2.54
CA LEU A 57 6.10 0.46 2.76
C LEU A 57 6.95 -0.45 1.87
N ILE A 58 7.27 -0.03 0.64
CA ILE A 58 8.17 -0.78 -0.24
C ILE A 58 9.55 -0.88 0.41
N ASP A 59 10.07 0.22 0.95
CA ASP A 59 11.35 0.23 1.65
C ASP A 59 11.31 -0.69 2.89
N GLU A 60 10.26 -0.59 3.73
CA GLU A 60 10.05 -1.50 4.87
C GLU A 60 9.96 -2.98 4.44
N VAL A 61 9.32 -3.26 3.30
CA VAL A 61 9.21 -4.63 2.75
C VAL A 61 10.56 -5.15 2.28
N ILE A 62 11.35 -4.29 1.63
CA ILE A 62 12.69 -4.62 1.17
C ILE A 62 13.54 -4.96 2.39
N GLU A 63 13.62 -4.07 3.38
CA GLU A 63 14.39 -4.28 4.62
C GLU A 63 13.98 -5.58 5.34
N ALA A 64 12.68 -5.80 5.54
CA ALA A 64 12.19 -7.00 6.23
C ALA A 64 12.45 -8.30 5.46
N ARG A 65 12.60 -8.24 4.13
CA ARG A 65 13.00 -9.41 3.32
C ARG A 65 14.49 -9.70 3.45
N PHE A 66 15.32 -8.67 3.60
CA PHE A 66 16.76 -8.82 3.80
C PHE A 66 17.09 -9.32 5.21
N ASP A 67 16.39 -8.83 6.23
CA ASP A 67 16.57 -9.26 7.64
C ASP A 67 16.23 -10.74 7.86
N ASN A 68 15.43 -11.33 6.97
CA ASN A 68 14.96 -12.72 7.07
C ASN A 68 15.73 -13.68 6.16
N MET A 69 16.84 -13.24 5.54
CA MET A 69 17.76 -14.16 4.86
C MET A 69 18.73 -14.77 5.88
N PRO A 70 18.70 -16.09 6.12
CA PRO A 70 19.72 -16.73 6.92
C PRO A 70 21.04 -16.66 6.15
N VAL A 71 22.08 -16.15 6.80
CA VAL A 71 23.46 -16.40 6.38
C VAL A 71 23.83 -17.86 6.59
#